data_AF-A0A4Q3S7D1-F1
#
_entry.id   AF-A0A4Q3S7D1-F1
#
_cell.length_a   1.000
_cell.length_b   1.000
_cell.length_c   1.000
_cell.angle_alpha   90.00
_cell.angle_beta   90.00
_cell.angle_gamma   90.00
#
_symmetry.space_group_name_H-M   'P 1'
#
loop_
_entity.id
_entity.type
_entity.pdbx_description
1 polymer ?
#
loop_
_entity_poly.entity_id
_entity_poly.type
_entity_poly.pdbx_seq_one_letter_code
_entity_poly.pdbx_strand_id
1 'polypeptide(L)'
;MRDILLKVAGNDKLEIKAIGEPIESDVSVPPAELRTALAKVLAVRSPGVVAIPYMEAGATDGLYYRSAGIPTLGVGGLFMSQGVDYNIHGNNERLPVAQFDDGLDHFYLLIKALAGGE
;
A
#
# COMPACT_ATOMS: atom_id res chain seq x y z
N MET A 1 1.91 -2.44 24.93
CA MET A 1 2.34 -3.50 23.99
C MET A 1 3.45 -4.38 24.57
N ARG A 2 4.59 -3.82 25.00
CA ARG A 2 5.72 -4.58 25.59
C ARG A 2 5.33 -5.60 26.66
N ASP A 3 4.58 -5.19 27.67
CA ASP A 3 4.23 -6.08 28.79
C ASP A 3 3.28 -7.21 28.36
N ILE A 4 2.45 -6.96 27.35
CA ILE A 4 1.59 -7.99 26.73
C ILE A 4 2.47 -9.03 26.02
N LEU A 5 3.46 -8.57 25.24
CA LEU A 5 4.39 -9.47 24.54
C LEU A 5 5.20 -10.32 25.52
N LEU A 6 5.71 -9.74 26.62
CA LEU A 6 6.42 -10.50 27.66
C LEU A 6 5.51 -11.54 28.32
N LYS A 7 4.26 -11.17 28.63
CA LYS A 7 3.28 -12.08 29.22
C LYS A 7 2.95 -13.25 28.28
N VAL A 8 2.73 -12.99 26.99
CA VAL A 8 2.39 -14.01 26.00
C VAL A 8 3.58 -14.91 25.68
N ALA A 9 4.80 -14.36 25.63
CA ALA A 9 6.01 -15.13 25.37
C ALA A 9 6.35 -16.11 26.50
N GLY A 10 5.90 -15.86 27.74
CA GLY A 10 6.04 -16.79 28.86
C GLY A 10 7.51 -17.07 29.25
N ASN A 11 8.42 -16.16 28.92
CA ASN A 11 9.85 -16.32 29.14
C ASN A 11 10.41 -15.07 29.81
N ASP A 12 10.79 -15.22 31.08
CA ASP A 12 11.32 -14.17 31.94
C ASP A 12 12.73 -13.69 31.56
N LYS A 13 13.43 -14.46 30.71
CA LYS A 13 14.75 -14.11 30.16
C LYS A 13 14.67 -13.32 28.86
N LEU A 14 13.47 -13.15 28.28
CA LEU A 14 13.31 -12.38 27.05
C LEU A 14 13.43 -10.88 27.34
N GLU A 15 14.30 -10.21 26.61
CA GLU A 15 14.38 -8.76 26.60
C GLU A 15 13.64 -8.20 25.38
N ILE A 16 12.66 -7.33 25.61
CA ILE A 16 11.98 -6.59 24.54
C ILE A 16 12.44 -5.13 24.62
N LYS A 17 13.14 -4.70 23.57
CA LYS A 17 13.63 -3.34 23.35
C LYS A 17 13.04 -2.80 22.05
N ALA A 18 12.53 -1.57 22.09
CA ALA A 18 12.31 -0.81 20.87
C ALA A 18 13.68 -0.45 20.28
N ILE A 19 13.83 -0.58 18.96
CA ILE A 19 15.03 -0.16 18.25
C ILE A 19 14.68 1.09 17.46
N GLY A 20 15.41 2.18 17.74
CA GLY A 20 15.12 3.50 17.17
C GLY A 20 13.91 4.18 17.81
N GLU A 21 13.62 5.39 17.34
CA GLU A 21 12.44 6.16 17.73
C GLU A 21 11.32 5.89 16.72
N PRO A 22 10.11 5.49 17.17
CA PRO A 22 8.95 5.39 16.29
C PRO A 22 8.67 6.74 15.62
N ILE A 23 8.43 6.70 14.31
CA ILE A 23 8.01 7.86 13.54
C ILE A 23 6.51 7.74 13.33
N GLU A 24 5.80 8.82 13.60
CA GLU A 24 4.38 8.96 13.31
C GLU A 24 4.18 9.96 12.17
N SER A 25 3.10 9.76 11.43
CA SER A 25 2.66 10.71 10.39
C SER A 25 1.15 10.72 10.33
N ASP A 26 0.57 11.87 10.04
CA ASP A 26 -0.84 11.95 9.66
C ASP A 26 -1.13 11.17 8.38
N VAL A 27 -2.41 10.84 8.17
CA VAL A 27 -2.89 10.22 6.93
C VAL A 27 -2.99 11.25 5.81
N SER A 28 -2.70 10.84 4.58
CA SER A 28 -2.94 11.68 3.40
C SER A 28 -4.41 11.69 3.02
N VAL A 29 -4.95 12.85 2.66
CA VAL A 29 -6.25 12.96 1.99
C VAL A 29 -6.06 12.73 0.49
N PRO A 30 -6.78 11.79 -0.16
CA PRO A 30 -6.66 11.58 -1.60
C PRO A 30 -7.13 12.79 -2.41
N PRO A 31 -6.22 13.43 -3.18
CA PRO A 31 -6.56 14.64 -3.93
C PRO A 31 -7.51 14.32 -5.10
N ALA A 32 -8.24 15.33 -5.56
CA ALA A 32 -9.28 15.15 -6.58
C ALA A 32 -8.69 14.68 -7.91
N GLU A 33 -7.54 15.21 -8.32
CA GLU A 33 -6.83 14.81 -9.53
C GLU A 33 -6.44 13.33 -9.53
N LEU A 34 -6.04 12.79 -8.38
CA LEU A 34 -5.75 11.36 -8.25
C LEU A 34 -7.01 10.52 -8.46
N ARG A 35 -8.13 10.92 -7.85
CA ARG A 35 -9.41 10.21 -8.01
C ARG A 35 -9.87 10.22 -9.46
N THR A 36 -9.75 11.36 -10.14
CA THR A 36 -10.10 11.50 -11.56
C THR A 36 -9.18 10.68 -12.45
N ALA A 37 -7.87 10.74 -12.25
CA ALA A 37 -6.90 9.97 -13.02
C ALA A 37 -7.12 8.45 -12.84
N LEU A 38 -7.27 8.00 -11.59
CA LEU A 38 -7.52 6.59 -11.28
C LEU A 38 -8.83 6.11 -11.91
N ALA A 39 -9.91 6.90 -11.87
CA ALA A 39 -11.17 6.54 -12.51
C ALA A 39 -11.02 6.36 -14.04
N LYS A 40 -10.24 7.22 -14.71
CA LYS A 40 -9.93 7.07 -16.15
C LYS A 40 -9.16 5.78 -16.44
N VAL A 41 -8.13 5.49 -15.64
CA VAL A 41 -7.32 4.27 -15.79
C VAL A 41 -8.18 3.02 -15.58
N LEU A 42 -9.02 3.00 -14.55
CA LEU A 42 -9.91 1.87 -14.27
C LEU A 42 -11.01 1.70 -15.31
N ALA A 43 -11.52 2.77 -15.91
CA ALA A 43 -12.48 2.67 -17.00
C ALA A 43 -11.92 1.92 -18.22
N VAL A 44 -10.60 1.96 -18.44
CA VAL A 44 -9.91 1.23 -19.51
C VAL A 44 -9.54 -0.19 -19.06
N ARG A 45 -8.88 -0.32 -17.90
CA ARG A 45 -8.31 -1.60 -17.44
C ARG A 45 -9.34 -2.54 -16.83
N SER A 46 -10.37 -2.01 -16.19
CA SER A 46 -11.32 -2.80 -15.39
C SER A 46 -12.69 -2.11 -15.25
N PRO A 47 -13.49 -2.07 -16.33
CA PRO A 47 -14.79 -1.40 -16.31
C PRO A 47 -15.70 -1.90 -15.17
N GLY A 48 -16.29 -0.97 -14.43
CA GLY A 48 -17.20 -1.27 -13.31
C GLY A 48 -16.53 -1.52 -11.96
N VAL A 49 -15.20 -1.55 -11.89
CA VAL A 49 -14.48 -1.64 -10.61
C VAL A 49 -14.55 -0.31 -9.84
N VAL A 50 -14.75 -0.41 -8.52
CA VAL A 50 -14.74 0.74 -7.61
C VAL A 50 -13.44 0.74 -6.81
N ALA A 51 -12.72 1.87 -6.83
CA ALA A 51 -11.58 2.09 -5.95
C ALA A 51 -12.07 2.49 -4.55
N ILE A 52 -11.57 1.81 -3.52
CA ILE A 52 -11.85 2.12 -2.11
C ILE A 52 -10.55 2.48 -1.38
N PRO A 53 -10.59 3.45 -0.43
CA PRO A 53 -9.45 3.71 0.42
C PRO A 53 -9.20 2.53 1.37
N TYR A 54 -7.93 2.20 1.56
CA TYR A 54 -7.47 1.16 2.48
C TYR A 54 -6.34 1.71 3.34
N MET A 55 -6.45 1.52 4.65
CA MET A 55 -5.37 1.81 5.59
C MET A 55 -4.56 0.53 5.78
N GLU A 56 -3.38 0.51 5.19
CA GLU A 56 -2.46 -0.61 5.28
C GLU A 56 -1.87 -0.69 6.70
N ALA A 57 -1.85 -1.90 7.27
CA ALA A 57 -1.45 -2.13 8.66
C ALA A 57 0.08 -2.27 8.85
N GLY A 58 0.85 -2.05 7.79
CA GLY A 58 2.30 -2.14 7.78
C GLY A 58 2.97 -0.78 7.58
N ALA A 59 4.22 -0.83 7.17
CA ALA A 59 5.06 0.34 6.98
C ALA A 59 5.35 0.55 5.49
N THR A 60 5.21 1.79 5.04
CA THR A 60 5.56 2.22 3.69
C THR A 60 6.45 3.46 3.76
N ASP A 61 7.18 3.75 2.68
CA ASP A 61 7.96 4.99 2.55
C ASP A 61 7.10 6.25 2.74
N GLY A 62 5.79 6.13 2.53
CA GLY A 62 4.82 7.19 2.76
C GLY A 62 4.83 7.74 4.19
N LEU A 63 5.23 6.95 5.19
CA LEU A 63 5.42 7.44 6.56
C LEU A 63 6.41 8.60 6.61
N TYR A 64 7.58 8.41 6.00
CA TYR A 64 8.67 9.38 6.02
C TYR A 64 8.33 10.62 5.19
N TYR A 65 7.73 10.43 4.02
CA TYR A 65 7.31 11.56 3.18
C TYR A 65 6.22 12.40 3.83
N ARG A 66 5.21 11.77 4.45
CA ARG A 66 4.16 12.50 5.18
C ARG A 66 4.72 13.22 6.41
N SER A 67 5.65 12.59 7.15
CA SER A 67 6.36 13.23 8.27
C SER A 67 7.14 14.48 7.82
N ALA A 68 7.65 14.49 6.58
CA ALA A 68 8.30 15.64 5.96
C ALA A 68 7.32 16.65 5.31
N GLY A 69 6.01 16.48 5.49
CA GLY A 69 4.99 17.39 4.95
C GLY A 69 4.61 17.15 3.48
N ILE A 70 4.99 16.01 2.89
CA ILE A 70 4.65 15.63 1.52
C ILE A 70 3.48 14.61 1.55
N PRO A 71 2.26 15.00 1.14
CA PRO A 71 1.14 14.06 1.04
C PRO A 71 1.50 12.89 0.12
N THR A 72 1.47 11.68 0.66
CA THR A 72 1.85 10.45 -0.04
C THR A 72 0.79 9.38 0.12
N LEU A 73 0.39 8.76 -1.00
CA LEU A 73 -0.61 7.70 -1.08
C LEU A 73 -0.07 6.55 -1.94
N GLY A 74 -0.27 5.32 -1.46
CA GLY A 74 -0.10 4.14 -2.28
C GLY A 74 -1.33 3.94 -3.18
N VAL A 75 -1.10 3.53 -4.42
CA VAL A 75 -2.17 3.19 -5.37
C VAL A 75 -1.89 1.80 -5.91
N GLY A 76 -2.79 0.86 -5.65
CA GLY A 76 -2.66 -0.53 -6.07
C GLY A 76 -3.08 -0.71 -7.53
N GLY A 77 -2.20 -1.32 -8.34
CA GLY A 77 -2.47 -1.67 -9.73
C GLY A 77 -2.84 -3.13 -9.99
N LEU A 78 -2.70 -3.99 -8.96
CA LEU A 78 -2.81 -5.44 -9.07
C LEU A 78 -4.18 -5.94 -8.62
N PHE A 79 -4.76 -6.87 -9.39
CA PHE A 79 -5.92 -7.65 -9.00
C PHE A 79 -5.46 -9.05 -8.57
N MET A 80 -5.47 -9.31 -7.26
CA MET A 80 -5.08 -10.59 -6.71
C MET A 80 -6.29 -11.51 -6.55
N SER A 81 -6.12 -12.81 -6.77
CA SER A 81 -7.14 -13.81 -6.43
C SER A 81 -7.19 -14.01 -4.91
N GLN A 82 -8.36 -14.36 -4.39
CA GLN A 82 -8.52 -14.68 -2.96
C GLN A 82 -7.49 -15.73 -2.51
N GLY A 83 -6.80 -15.46 -1.40
CA GLY A 83 -5.80 -16.35 -0.82
C GLY A 83 -4.38 -16.15 -1.36
N VAL A 84 -4.20 -15.32 -2.39
CA VAL A 84 -2.87 -14.89 -2.88
C VAL A 84 -2.44 -13.58 -2.21
N ASP A 85 -3.41 -12.73 -1.89
CA ASP A 85 -3.27 -11.44 -1.20
C ASP A 85 -2.59 -11.52 0.17
N TYR A 86 -2.58 -12.70 0.81
CA TYR A 86 -1.94 -12.93 2.10
C TYR A 86 -0.53 -13.53 2.02
N ASN A 87 -0.01 -13.78 0.80
CA ASN A 87 1.32 -14.38 0.65
C ASN A 87 2.46 -13.36 0.59
N ILE A 88 2.17 -12.05 0.63
CA ILE A 88 3.19 -11.01 0.67
C ILE A 88 4.04 -11.21 1.94
N HIS A 89 5.37 -11.17 1.79
CA HIS A 89 6.35 -11.55 2.83
C HIS A 89 6.42 -13.06 3.14
N GLY A 90 5.75 -13.91 2.38
CA GLY A 90 5.78 -15.36 2.51
C GLY A 90 6.78 -16.03 1.55
N ASN A 91 7.12 -17.28 1.82
CA ASN A 91 7.95 -18.11 0.93
C ASN A 91 7.29 -18.47 -0.41
N ASN A 92 5.99 -18.17 -0.55
CA ASN A 92 5.16 -18.45 -1.70
C ASN A 92 4.42 -17.17 -2.15
N GLU A 93 5.07 -16.01 -1.96
CA GLU A 93 4.66 -14.77 -2.58
C GLU A 93 4.64 -14.93 -4.10
N ARG A 94 3.50 -14.60 -4.72
CA ARG A 94 3.27 -14.79 -6.15
C ARG A 94 2.12 -13.91 -6.63
N LEU A 95 2.08 -13.68 -7.92
CA LEU A 95 0.98 -13.01 -8.62
C LEU A 95 0.70 -13.72 -9.95
N PRO A 96 -0.51 -13.62 -10.51
CA PRO A 96 -0.76 -14.06 -11.88
C PRO A 96 0.17 -13.32 -12.86
N VAL A 97 0.73 -14.02 -13.84
CA VAL A 97 1.67 -13.41 -14.83
C VAL A 97 1.02 -12.23 -15.54
N ALA A 98 -0.24 -12.36 -15.96
CA ALA A 98 -0.97 -11.26 -16.59
C ALA A 98 -1.08 -10.01 -15.69
N GLN A 99 -1.12 -10.18 -14.36
CA GLN A 99 -1.18 -9.06 -13.44
C GLN A 99 0.15 -8.31 -13.31
N PHE A 100 1.27 -8.93 -13.66
CA PHE A 100 2.54 -8.21 -13.75
C PHE A 100 2.46 -7.15 -14.86
N ASP A 101 2.08 -7.56 -16.07
CA ASP A 101 1.96 -6.66 -17.22
C ASP A 101 0.84 -5.64 -17.01
N ASP A 102 -0.34 -6.09 -16.55
CA ASP A 102 -1.44 -5.18 -16.24
C ASP A 102 -1.02 -4.13 -15.20
N GLY A 103 -0.22 -4.53 -14.19
CA GLY A 103 0.28 -3.64 -13.15
C GLY A 103 1.21 -2.55 -13.70
N LEU A 104 2.05 -2.89 -14.69
CA LEU A 104 2.87 -1.90 -15.38
C LEU A 104 2.01 -0.90 -16.15
N ASP A 105 1.00 -1.39 -16.88
CA ASP A 105 0.04 -0.53 -17.59
C ASP A 105 -0.72 0.40 -16.63
N HIS A 106 -1.06 -0.09 -15.43
CA HIS A 106 -1.70 0.74 -14.40
C HIS A 106 -0.87 1.98 -14.09
N PHE A 107 0.39 1.79 -13.72
CA PHE A 107 1.25 2.89 -13.32
C PHE A 107 1.60 3.79 -14.50
N TYR A 108 1.85 3.23 -15.69
CA TYR A 108 2.10 4.02 -16.88
C TYR A 108 0.93 4.96 -17.21
N LEU A 109 -0.29 4.42 -17.29
CA LEU A 109 -1.48 5.20 -17.59
C LEU A 109 -1.81 6.21 -16.49
N LEU A 110 -1.64 5.82 -15.21
CA LEU A 110 -1.89 6.71 -14.08
C LEU A 110 -0.92 7.90 -14.06
N ILE A 111 0.37 7.64 -14.27
CA ILE A 111 1.40 8.69 -14.31
C ILE A 111 1.15 9.64 -15.49
N LYS A 112 0.84 9.11 -16.68
CA LYS A 112 0.48 9.97 -17.83
C LYS A 112 -0.75 10.84 -17.54
N ALA A 113 -1.80 10.25 -16.99
CA ALA A 113 -3.03 10.98 -16.67
C ALA A 113 -2.81 12.08 -15.62
N LEU A 114 -1.91 11.87 -14.65
CA LEU A 114 -1.53 12.88 -13.65
C LEU A 114 -0.61 13.97 -14.22
N ALA A 115 0.28 13.61 -15.14
CA ALA A 115 1.23 14.54 -15.76
C ALA A 115 0.60 15.39 -16.89
N GLY A 116 -0.69 15.22 -17.18
CA GLY A 116 -1.39 15.95 -18.25
C GLY A 116 -1.14 15.41 -19.66
N GLY A 117 -0.59 14.20 -19.78
CA GLY A 117 -0.47 13.51 -21.07
C GLY A 117 -1.77 12.81 -21.42
N GLU A 118 -2.20 12.93 -22.69
CA GLU A 118 -3.26 12.09 -23.27
C GLU A 118 -2.87 10.60 -23.30
#